data_AF-J9AMR9-F1
#
_entry.id   AF-J9AMR9-F1
#
_cell.length_a   1.000
_cell.length_b   1.000
_cell.length_c   1.000
_cell.angle_alpha   90.00
_cell.angle_beta   90.00
_cell.angle_gamma   90.00
#
_symmetry.space_group_name_H-M   'P 1'
#
loop_
_entity.id
_entity.type
_entity.pdbx_description
1 polymer ?
#
loop_
_entity_poly.entity_id
_entity_poly.type
_entity_poly.pdbx_seq_one_letter_code
_entity_poly.pdbx_strand_id
1 'polypeptide(L)'
;TSQYLRKLCIDCSVPLPSVDVNALFDICFPNVIHLDIGSFKEMNTTLLTKLSNSFPNVKTLHMERVRQSPGSDNPDEWKKTLEMLFEDGSIFPEVRNFFVGNVSVYSSENDPRLPAYKRPLNLLHIYDGVADIDMIRASPWRSTLTELHLGSYIRNDGIEYIGLLHNLKVFSWGLSLYTFDEEFAHIKNLYNLEELRVWFGGQDCNVTPEGLIALFTLPQKEPEKSFPYKLKHLVISNYLEATIDLFRVIDRNCPNLKTLGLPFNDYLPFNDGVMPFIVSNFK
;
A
#
# COMPACT_ATOMS: atom_id res chain seq x y z
N THR A 1 -12.03 31.68 11.16
CA THR A 1 -11.34 30.52 10.55
C THR A 1 -9.94 30.92 10.13
N SER A 2 -8.93 30.13 10.50
CA SER A 2 -7.53 30.41 10.15
C SER A 2 -7.31 30.36 8.64
N GLN A 3 -6.72 31.41 8.07
CA GLN A 3 -6.39 31.46 6.63
C GLN A 3 -5.15 30.64 6.26
N TYR A 4 -4.38 30.21 7.26
CA TYR A 4 -3.06 29.59 7.07
C TYR A 4 -2.99 28.12 7.46
N LEU A 5 -4.02 27.58 8.15
CA LEU A 5 -4.01 26.18 8.57
C LEU A 5 -4.14 25.27 7.34
N ARG A 6 -3.04 24.59 6.98
CA ARG A 6 -2.97 23.67 5.83
C ARG A 6 -2.96 22.20 6.23
N LYS A 7 -2.49 21.88 7.43
CA LYS A 7 -2.40 20.53 7.98
C LYS A 7 -3.04 20.51 9.35
N LEU A 8 -3.92 19.54 9.59
CA LEU A 8 -4.54 19.29 10.87
C LEU A 8 -4.39 17.81 11.21
N CYS A 9 -3.81 17.53 12.38
CA CYS A 9 -3.73 16.20 12.95
C CYS A 9 -4.57 16.20 14.23
N ILE A 10 -5.51 15.27 14.33
CA ILE A 10 -6.43 15.18 15.46
C ILE A 10 -6.16 13.88 16.18
N ASP A 11 -5.51 13.98 17.33
CA ASP A 11 -5.42 12.85 18.23
C ASP A 11 -6.64 12.78 19.14
N CYS A 12 -7.58 11.89 18.81
CA CYS A 12 -8.82 11.71 19.56
C CYS A 12 -8.76 10.45 20.42
N SER A 13 -8.59 10.63 21.73
CA SER A 13 -8.58 9.54 22.71
C SER A 13 -9.97 9.22 23.28
N VAL A 14 -10.99 10.03 22.97
CA VAL A 14 -12.37 9.77 23.42
C VAL A 14 -13.06 8.77 22.49
N PRO A 15 -13.95 7.89 23.02
CA PRO A 15 -14.79 7.04 22.19
C PRO A 15 -15.64 7.87 21.22
N LEU A 16 -15.85 7.36 20.00
CA LEU A 16 -16.68 7.97 18.98
C LEU A 16 -17.92 7.10 18.73
N PRO A 17 -19.08 7.65 18.35
CA PRO A 17 -19.35 9.08 18.13
C PRO A 17 -19.45 9.85 19.45
N SER A 18 -18.85 11.04 19.50
CA SER A 18 -18.95 11.96 20.65
C SER A 18 -19.59 13.27 20.19
N VAL A 19 -20.55 13.79 20.97
CA VAL A 19 -21.20 15.08 20.70
C VAL A 19 -20.17 16.20 20.70
N ASP A 20 -19.23 16.18 21.64
CA ASP A 20 -18.18 17.18 21.75
C ASP A 20 -17.25 17.12 20.54
N VAL A 21 -16.86 15.92 20.10
CA VAL A 21 -16.04 15.76 18.90
C VAL A 21 -16.80 16.21 17.65
N ASN A 22 -18.09 15.87 17.54
CA ASN A 22 -18.93 16.34 16.45
C ASN A 22 -18.99 17.87 16.43
N ALA A 23 -19.11 18.54 17.57
CA ALA A 23 -19.21 20.00 17.65
C ALA A 23 -17.94 20.72 17.15
N LEU A 24 -16.76 20.09 17.24
CA LEU A 24 -15.52 20.64 16.66
C LEU A 24 -15.61 20.85 15.14
N PHE A 25 -16.47 20.07 14.48
CA PHE A 25 -16.66 20.05 13.04
C PHE A 25 -17.95 20.77 12.60
N ASP A 26 -18.48 21.67 13.41
CA ASP A 26 -19.49 22.65 12.96
C ASP A 26 -18.86 23.82 12.19
N ILE A 27 -17.52 23.93 12.23
CA ILE A 27 -16.74 24.97 11.56
C ILE A 27 -16.07 24.38 10.32
N CYS A 28 -16.14 25.09 9.20
CA CYS A 28 -15.45 24.72 7.96
C CYS A 28 -13.98 25.19 7.95
N PHE A 29 -13.07 24.30 7.54
CA PHE A 29 -11.64 24.53 7.40
C PHE A 29 -11.20 24.34 5.93
N PRO A 30 -11.59 25.26 5.03
CA PRO A 30 -11.39 25.09 3.59
C PRO A 30 -9.91 25.13 3.16
N ASN A 31 -9.00 25.64 3.99
CA ASN A 31 -7.58 25.72 3.65
C ASN A 31 -6.81 24.43 4.01
N VAL A 32 -7.40 23.54 4.81
CA VAL A 32 -6.77 22.28 5.20
C VAL A 32 -6.73 21.36 3.99
N ILE A 33 -5.52 20.97 3.61
CA ILE A 33 -5.24 20.05 2.51
C ILE A 33 -4.72 18.71 3.01
N HIS A 34 -4.31 18.62 4.27
CA HIS A 34 -3.82 17.41 4.91
C HIS A 34 -4.58 17.22 6.22
N LEU A 35 -5.39 16.17 6.29
CA LEU A 35 -6.15 15.80 7.46
C LEU A 35 -5.68 14.44 7.96
N ASP A 36 -5.28 14.39 9.22
CA ASP A 36 -4.93 13.16 9.90
C ASP A 36 -5.87 12.92 11.07
N ILE A 37 -6.69 11.89 10.92
CA ILE A 37 -7.62 11.36 11.91
C ILE A 37 -7.28 9.89 12.19
N GLY A 38 -6.04 9.48 11.89
CA GLY A 38 -5.61 8.10 11.98
C GLY A 38 -5.64 7.55 13.41
N SER A 39 -5.78 8.38 14.44
CA SER A 39 -5.93 7.91 15.82
C SER A 39 -7.37 7.57 16.21
N PHE A 40 -8.36 7.97 15.42
CA PHE A 40 -9.78 7.74 15.70
C PHE A 40 -10.02 6.24 15.79
N LYS A 41 -10.58 5.78 16.90
CA LYS A 41 -10.83 4.35 17.11
C LYS A 41 -12.04 3.83 16.34
N GLU A 42 -12.98 4.72 16.05
CA GLU A 42 -14.29 4.40 15.51
C GLU A 42 -14.72 5.49 14.52
N MET A 43 -15.47 5.11 13.50
CA MET A 43 -16.02 6.01 12.48
C MET A 43 -17.38 5.49 12.04
N ASN A 44 -18.31 6.41 11.80
CA ASN A 44 -19.58 6.12 11.19
C ASN A 44 -19.84 7.08 10.04
N THR A 45 -20.85 6.76 9.23
CA THR A 45 -21.23 7.53 8.04
C THR A 45 -21.60 9.00 8.36
N THR A 46 -22.19 9.26 9.52
CA THR A 46 -22.58 10.61 9.95
C THR A 46 -21.36 11.48 10.25
N LEU A 47 -20.41 10.99 11.06
CA LEU A 47 -19.17 11.70 11.37
C LEU A 47 -18.32 11.86 10.12
N LEU A 48 -18.25 10.84 9.26
CA LEU A 48 -17.53 10.91 7.99
C LEU A 48 -18.07 12.04 7.10
N THR A 49 -19.39 12.13 6.94
CA THR A 49 -20.05 13.19 6.18
C THR A 49 -19.73 14.57 6.78
N LYS A 50 -19.80 14.69 8.11
CA LYS A 50 -19.50 15.94 8.80
C LYS A 50 -18.05 16.39 8.61
N LEU A 51 -17.10 15.45 8.69
CA LEU A 51 -15.69 15.69 8.41
C LEU A 51 -15.48 16.13 6.96
N SER A 52 -16.07 15.43 5.99
CA SER A 52 -15.98 15.80 4.58
C SER A 52 -16.45 17.24 4.33
N ASN A 53 -17.60 17.62 4.89
CA ASN A 53 -18.17 18.97 4.78
C ASN A 53 -17.29 20.04 5.47
N SER A 54 -16.64 19.66 6.57
CA SER A 54 -15.75 20.55 7.32
C SER A 54 -14.41 20.74 6.61
N PHE A 55 -13.97 19.77 5.82
CA PHE A 55 -12.65 19.76 5.19
C PHE A 55 -12.74 19.52 3.66
N PRO A 56 -13.40 20.41 2.91
CA PRO A 56 -13.79 20.15 1.51
C PRO A 56 -12.60 20.03 0.54
N ASN A 57 -11.43 20.58 0.88
CA ASN A 57 -10.26 20.64 0.01
C ASN A 57 -9.11 19.70 0.44
N VAL A 58 -9.41 18.69 1.27
CA VAL A 58 -8.41 17.70 1.71
C VAL A 58 -7.91 16.89 0.52
N LYS A 59 -6.58 16.87 0.36
CA LYS A 59 -5.87 16.10 -0.67
C LYS A 59 -5.16 14.88 -0.10
N THR A 60 -4.74 14.96 1.16
CA THR A 60 -4.13 13.84 1.90
C THR A 60 -4.98 13.53 3.13
N LEU A 61 -5.47 12.30 3.22
CA LEU A 61 -6.32 11.82 4.31
C LEU A 61 -5.70 10.59 4.96
N HIS A 62 -5.42 10.69 6.26
CA HIS A 62 -4.91 9.60 7.10
C HIS A 62 -6.02 9.03 7.99
N MET A 63 -6.26 7.72 7.87
CA MET A 63 -7.28 6.93 8.58
C MET A 63 -6.77 5.53 8.99
N GLU A 64 -5.46 5.35 9.19
CA GLU A 64 -4.82 4.02 9.29
C GLU A 64 -5.22 3.19 10.51
N ARG A 65 -5.60 3.82 11.65
CA ARG A 65 -6.05 3.07 12.84
C ARG A 65 -7.56 3.16 13.06
N VAL A 66 -8.28 3.75 12.10
CA VAL A 66 -9.74 3.75 12.09
C VAL A 66 -10.21 2.33 11.78
N ARG A 67 -11.12 1.83 12.61
CA ARG A 67 -11.66 0.48 12.52
C ARG A 67 -13.10 0.45 13.02
N GLN A 68 -13.72 -0.71 12.88
CA GLN A 68 -15.01 -1.01 13.50
C GLN A 68 -14.93 -0.89 15.03
N SER A 69 -15.95 -0.29 15.62
CA SER A 69 -16.14 -0.23 17.07
C SER A 69 -16.21 -1.64 17.67
N PRO A 70 -15.36 -1.98 18.65
CA PRO A 70 -15.48 -3.24 19.38
C PRO A 70 -16.83 -3.31 20.09
N GLY A 71 -17.64 -4.33 19.81
CA GLY A 71 -18.97 -4.47 20.42
C GLY A 71 -20.04 -3.55 19.82
N SER A 72 -19.82 -3.03 18.60
CA SER A 72 -20.83 -2.27 17.87
C SER A 72 -22.18 -3.01 17.78
N ASP A 73 -23.26 -2.33 18.16
CA ASP A 73 -24.63 -2.80 17.90
C ASP A 73 -24.97 -2.85 16.39
N ASN A 74 -24.14 -2.23 15.55
CA ASN A 74 -24.27 -2.19 14.09
C ASN A 74 -22.95 -2.67 13.46
N PRO A 75 -22.77 -3.99 13.26
CA PRO A 75 -21.53 -4.53 12.73
C PRO A 75 -21.24 -4.06 11.28
N ASP A 76 -22.26 -3.61 10.57
CA ASP A 76 -22.17 -3.17 9.18
C ASP A 76 -21.75 -1.70 9.03
N GLU A 77 -21.64 -0.93 10.12
CA GLU A 77 -21.36 0.50 10.02
C GLU A 77 -19.99 0.79 9.41
N TRP A 78 -18.98 -0.03 9.73
CA TRP A 78 -17.66 0.12 9.13
C TRP A 78 -17.67 -0.19 7.64
N LYS A 79 -18.43 -1.23 7.23
CA LYS A 79 -18.63 -1.54 5.81
C LYS A 79 -19.27 -0.37 5.07
N LYS A 80 -20.37 0.19 5.60
CA LYS A 80 -21.03 1.38 5.01
C LYS A 80 -20.11 2.59 4.95
N THR A 81 -19.28 2.78 5.97
CA THR A 81 -18.28 3.85 6.02
C THR A 81 -17.23 3.68 4.92
N LEU A 82 -16.76 2.45 4.69
CA LEU A 82 -15.84 2.15 3.60
C LEU A 82 -16.51 2.27 2.23
N GLU A 83 -17.74 1.79 2.04
CA GLU A 83 -18.51 1.99 0.80
C GLU A 83 -18.61 3.48 0.47
N MET A 84 -18.95 4.30 1.47
CA MET A 84 -19.01 5.75 1.33
C MET A 84 -17.63 6.36 1.03
N LEU A 85 -16.55 5.91 1.69
CA LEU A 85 -15.18 6.38 1.45
C LEU A 85 -14.66 6.03 0.04
N PHE A 86 -15.10 4.93 -0.55
CA PHE A 86 -14.60 4.47 -1.84
C PHE A 86 -15.53 4.85 -3.02
N GLU A 87 -16.84 4.69 -2.88
CA GLU A 87 -17.80 4.83 -3.98
C GLU A 87 -18.46 6.21 -4.07
N ASP A 88 -18.55 6.96 -2.97
CA ASP A 88 -19.17 8.28 -2.95
C ASP A 88 -18.14 9.37 -3.28
N GLY A 89 -18.19 9.85 -4.52
CA GLY A 89 -17.30 10.92 -5.00
C GLY A 89 -17.48 12.26 -4.28
N SER A 90 -18.59 12.47 -3.55
CA SER A 90 -18.85 13.70 -2.78
C SER A 90 -18.14 13.72 -1.42
N ILE A 91 -17.74 12.56 -0.92
CA ILE A 91 -17.03 12.42 0.35
C ILE A 91 -15.55 12.61 0.12
N PHE A 92 -14.97 13.67 0.70
CA PHE A 92 -13.59 14.10 0.48
C PHE A 92 -13.21 14.13 -1.01
N PRO A 93 -13.86 14.99 -1.81
CA PRO A 93 -13.80 14.94 -3.28
C PRO A 93 -12.39 15.18 -3.85
N GLU A 94 -11.55 15.92 -3.11
CA GLU A 94 -10.20 16.32 -3.53
C GLU A 94 -9.10 15.32 -3.13
N VAL A 95 -9.43 14.21 -2.45
CA VAL A 95 -8.42 13.25 -1.96
C VAL A 95 -7.67 12.59 -3.10
N ARG A 96 -6.35 12.66 -3.01
CA ARG A 96 -5.37 12.04 -3.91
C ARG A 96 -4.43 11.09 -3.21
N ASN A 97 -4.18 11.30 -1.92
CA ASN A 97 -3.32 10.46 -1.10
C ASN A 97 -4.16 9.91 0.04
N PHE A 98 -4.43 8.61 0.00
CA PHE A 98 -5.36 7.99 0.95
C PHE A 98 -4.67 6.89 1.73
N PHE A 99 -4.69 7.01 3.05
CA PHE A 99 -4.18 6.03 3.97
C PHE A 99 -5.36 5.49 4.79
N VAL A 100 -5.67 4.22 4.62
CA VAL A 100 -6.82 3.56 5.24
C VAL A 100 -6.35 2.37 6.05
N GLY A 101 -7.05 2.14 7.17
CA GLY A 101 -6.78 1.04 8.07
C GLY A 101 -7.20 -0.32 7.52
N ASN A 102 -7.75 -1.14 8.42
CA ASN A 102 -8.18 -2.49 8.06
C ASN A 102 -9.50 -2.45 7.26
N VAL A 103 -9.49 -3.08 6.08
CA VAL A 103 -10.64 -3.22 5.19
C VAL A 103 -11.11 -4.69 5.03
N SER A 104 -10.75 -5.55 5.99
CA SER A 104 -11.00 -7.00 5.93
C SER A 104 -12.48 -7.37 5.94
N VAL A 105 -13.37 -6.44 6.27
CA VAL A 105 -14.83 -6.64 6.19
C VAL A 105 -15.27 -7.06 4.78
N TYR A 106 -14.53 -6.67 3.74
CA TYR A 106 -14.79 -7.13 2.38
C TYR A 106 -14.17 -8.50 2.08
N SER A 107 -13.15 -8.93 2.81
CA SER A 107 -12.48 -10.23 2.58
C SER A 107 -13.32 -11.43 3.05
N SER A 108 -14.34 -11.22 3.90
CA SER A 108 -15.21 -12.28 4.43
C SER A 108 -16.43 -12.61 3.59
N GLU A 109 -16.63 -11.94 2.46
CA GLU A 109 -17.81 -12.15 1.61
C GLU A 109 -17.59 -13.28 0.60
N ASN A 110 -18.70 -13.82 0.06
CA ASN A 110 -18.65 -14.85 -0.99
C ASN A 110 -17.99 -14.36 -2.29
N ASP A 111 -17.85 -13.04 -2.47
CA ASP A 111 -17.16 -12.39 -3.59
C ASP A 111 -16.38 -11.18 -3.03
N PRO A 112 -15.22 -11.42 -2.39
CA PRO A 112 -14.53 -10.39 -1.63
C PRO A 112 -13.95 -9.35 -2.58
N ARG A 113 -14.56 -8.17 -2.66
CA ARG A 113 -14.09 -7.08 -3.52
C ARG A 113 -14.11 -5.77 -2.77
N LEU A 114 -12.99 -5.06 -2.83
CA LEU A 114 -12.99 -3.67 -2.40
C LEU A 114 -13.82 -2.83 -3.38
N PRO A 115 -14.61 -1.87 -2.88
CA PRO A 115 -15.43 -1.03 -3.74
C PRO A 115 -14.58 -0.23 -4.74
N ALA A 116 -15.10 -0.03 -5.94
CA ALA A 116 -14.39 0.69 -6.99
C ALA A 116 -14.24 2.17 -6.60
N TYR A 117 -13.00 2.58 -6.32
CA TYR A 117 -12.72 3.94 -5.88
C TYR A 117 -12.84 4.93 -7.05
N LYS A 118 -13.81 5.84 -7.00
CA LYS A 118 -14.12 6.72 -8.15
C LYS A 118 -13.17 7.89 -8.34
N ARG A 119 -12.33 8.20 -7.36
CA ARG A 119 -11.44 9.39 -7.40
C ARG A 119 -10.06 9.01 -7.94
N PRO A 120 -9.33 9.91 -8.63
CA PRO A 120 -7.99 9.59 -9.11
C PRO A 120 -6.98 9.76 -7.96
N LEU A 121 -6.40 8.66 -7.49
CA LEU A 121 -5.37 8.61 -6.46
C LEU A 121 -3.96 8.67 -7.05
N ASN A 122 -3.07 9.34 -6.34
CA ASN A 122 -1.62 9.28 -6.54
C ASN A 122 -0.99 8.28 -5.56
N LEU A 123 -1.54 8.19 -4.34
CA LEU A 123 -1.06 7.29 -3.29
C LEU A 123 -2.24 6.56 -2.65
N LEU A 124 -2.11 5.24 -2.53
CA LEU A 124 -3.01 4.39 -1.77
C LEU A 124 -2.20 3.54 -0.79
N HIS A 125 -2.49 3.69 0.50
CA HIS A 125 -1.95 2.84 1.55
C HIS A 125 -3.10 2.15 2.26
N ILE A 126 -3.16 0.83 2.15
CA ILE A 126 -4.09 0.00 2.89
C ILE A 126 -3.30 -0.80 3.91
N TYR A 127 -3.56 -0.55 5.19
CA TYR A 127 -2.79 -1.13 6.28
C TYR A 127 -3.02 -2.65 6.40
N ASP A 128 -4.25 -3.12 6.20
CA ASP A 128 -4.59 -4.53 6.36
C ASP A 128 -5.92 -4.92 5.68
N GLY A 129 -6.14 -6.21 5.44
CA GLY A 129 -7.44 -6.75 5.06
C GLY A 129 -7.77 -6.79 3.56
N VAL A 130 -6.76 -6.69 2.68
CA VAL A 130 -6.93 -6.74 1.22
C VAL A 130 -6.27 -7.98 0.64
N ALA A 131 -7.07 -9.03 0.44
CA ALA A 131 -6.64 -10.23 -0.28
C ALA A 131 -6.90 -10.12 -1.79
N ASP A 132 -8.01 -9.50 -2.18
CA ASP A 132 -8.40 -9.30 -3.58
C ASP A 132 -8.22 -7.83 -3.98
N ILE A 133 -7.60 -7.62 -5.14
CA ILE A 133 -7.28 -6.30 -5.70
C ILE A 133 -7.80 -6.12 -7.12
N ASP A 134 -8.76 -6.93 -7.54
CA ASP A 134 -9.45 -6.82 -8.84
C ASP A 134 -10.01 -5.43 -9.12
N MET A 135 -10.34 -4.67 -8.08
CA MET A 135 -10.81 -3.28 -8.13
C MET A 135 -9.90 -2.40 -9.00
N ILE A 136 -8.60 -2.69 -9.07
CA ILE A 136 -7.61 -1.94 -9.87
C ILE A 136 -8.00 -1.95 -11.36
N ARG A 137 -8.59 -3.06 -11.85
CA ARG A 137 -9.02 -3.23 -13.24
C ARG A 137 -10.00 -2.14 -13.68
N ALA A 138 -10.98 -1.83 -12.82
CA ALA A 138 -12.04 -0.87 -13.09
C ALA A 138 -11.73 0.54 -12.55
N SER A 139 -10.64 0.69 -11.82
CA SER A 139 -10.35 1.91 -11.08
C SER A 139 -9.74 3.01 -11.95
N PRO A 140 -10.28 4.25 -11.91
CA PRO A 140 -9.76 5.39 -12.67
C PRO A 140 -8.32 5.75 -12.28
N TRP A 141 -7.95 5.46 -11.04
CA TRP A 141 -6.62 5.75 -10.50
C TRP A 141 -5.52 4.82 -10.99
N ARG A 142 -5.84 3.76 -11.75
CA ARG A 142 -4.83 2.93 -12.42
C ARG A 142 -3.81 3.76 -13.21
N SER A 143 -4.26 4.86 -13.81
CA SER A 143 -3.44 5.76 -14.62
C SER A 143 -2.75 6.88 -13.82
N THR A 144 -3.14 7.12 -12.57
CA THR A 144 -2.60 8.23 -11.76
C THR A 144 -1.77 7.75 -10.58
N LEU A 145 -1.93 6.49 -10.16
CA LEU A 145 -1.26 5.97 -8.98
C LEU A 145 0.25 5.87 -9.20
N THR A 146 0.99 6.48 -8.29
CA THR A 146 2.45 6.46 -8.24
C THR A 146 2.97 5.71 -7.01
N GLU A 147 2.17 5.56 -5.96
CA GLU A 147 2.56 4.90 -4.72
C GLU A 147 1.46 3.95 -4.23
N LEU A 148 1.83 2.70 -3.96
CA LEU A 148 0.92 1.68 -3.46
C LEU A 148 1.57 0.93 -2.30
N HIS A 149 0.89 0.93 -1.15
CA HIS A 149 1.29 0.19 0.03
C HIS A 149 0.15 -0.73 0.45
N LEU A 150 0.42 -2.03 0.46
CA LEU A 150 -0.52 -3.06 0.86
C LEU A 150 0.09 -3.81 2.04
N GLY A 151 -0.46 -3.67 3.24
CA GLY A 151 0.11 -4.27 4.45
C GLY A 151 -0.28 -5.73 4.68
N SER A 152 -1.21 -6.28 3.89
CA SER A 152 -1.71 -7.66 4.01
C SER A 152 -1.26 -8.57 2.87
N TYR A 153 -1.60 -9.85 3.02
CA TYR A 153 -1.50 -10.86 1.97
C TYR A 153 -2.38 -10.50 0.77
N ILE A 154 -1.86 -10.68 -0.45
CA ILE A 154 -2.58 -10.53 -1.72
C ILE A 154 -2.61 -11.89 -2.41
N ARG A 155 -3.77 -12.29 -2.92
CA ARG A 155 -3.92 -13.53 -3.69
C ARG A 155 -3.13 -13.47 -5.00
N ASN A 156 -2.67 -14.63 -5.46
CA ASN A 156 -1.85 -14.72 -6.68
C ASN A 156 -2.52 -14.12 -7.91
N ASP A 157 -3.81 -14.44 -8.11
CA ASP A 157 -4.64 -13.88 -9.18
C ASP A 157 -4.84 -12.35 -9.09
N GLY A 158 -4.54 -11.73 -7.94
CA GLY A 158 -4.54 -10.28 -7.79
C GLY A 158 -3.29 -9.62 -8.37
N ILE A 159 -2.14 -10.31 -8.41
CA ILE A 159 -0.83 -9.73 -8.72
C ILE A 159 -0.77 -9.24 -10.18
N GLU A 160 -1.51 -9.88 -11.09
CA GLU A 160 -1.64 -9.41 -12.48
C GLU A 160 -2.12 -7.95 -12.55
N TYR A 161 -2.99 -7.53 -11.63
CA TYR A 161 -3.54 -6.18 -11.61
C TYR A 161 -2.53 -5.15 -11.12
N ILE A 162 -1.61 -5.54 -10.23
CA ILE A 162 -0.48 -4.68 -9.85
C ILE A 162 0.34 -4.35 -11.10
N GLY A 163 0.61 -5.35 -11.96
CA GLY A 163 1.35 -5.17 -13.21
C GLY A 163 0.70 -4.19 -14.20
N LEU A 164 -0.56 -3.80 -13.99
CA LEU A 164 -1.28 -2.83 -14.81
C LEU A 164 -1.04 -1.36 -14.39
N LEU A 165 -0.37 -1.13 -13.25
CA LEU A 165 -0.07 0.18 -12.67
C LEU A 165 1.23 0.76 -13.24
N HIS A 166 1.27 1.07 -14.54
CA HIS A 166 2.51 1.45 -15.22
C HIS A 166 3.16 2.76 -14.71
N ASN A 167 2.45 3.61 -13.99
CA ASN A 167 2.98 4.84 -13.40
C ASN A 167 3.52 4.65 -11.97
N LEU A 168 3.43 3.43 -11.43
CA LEU A 168 3.86 3.12 -10.08
C LEU A 168 5.38 3.31 -9.94
N LYS A 169 5.76 4.08 -8.92
CA LYS A 169 7.14 4.37 -8.53
C LYS A 169 7.49 3.70 -7.21
N VAL A 170 6.54 3.58 -6.30
CA VAL A 170 6.71 2.91 -5.00
C VAL A 170 5.70 1.79 -4.89
N PHE A 171 6.19 0.58 -4.65
CA PHE A 171 5.36 -0.57 -4.33
C PHE A 171 5.86 -1.23 -3.04
N SER A 172 5.00 -1.26 -2.03
CA SER A 172 5.24 -1.95 -0.77
C SER A 172 4.20 -3.05 -0.61
N TRP A 173 4.68 -4.29 -0.59
CA TRP A 173 3.91 -5.50 -0.41
C TRP A 173 4.27 -6.15 0.93
N GLY A 174 3.36 -6.00 1.89
CA GLY A 174 3.56 -6.30 3.30
C GLY A 174 3.54 -7.78 3.66
N LEU A 175 3.01 -8.65 2.80
CA LEU A 175 3.03 -10.09 3.03
C LEU A 175 2.79 -10.90 1.74
N SER A 176 3.78 -11.65 1.28
CA SER A 176 3.70 -12.57 0.15
C SER A 176 3.63 -14.01 0.66
N LEU A 177 2.42 -14.56 0.74
CA LEU A 177 2.14 -15.96 1.09
C LEU A 177 1.74 -16.71 -0.18
N TYR A 178 2.16 -17.97 -0.27
CA TYR A 178 1.84 -18.92 -1.34
C TYR A 178 2.06 -18.39 -2.76
N THR A 179 2.85 -17.32 -2.89
CA THR A 179 3.16 -16.67 -4.16
C THR A 179 4.11 -17.54 -4.95
N PHE A 180 3.80 -17.75 -6.23
CA PHE A 180 4.63 -18.51 -7.16
C PHE A 180 5.45 -17.57 -8.05
N ASP A 181 6.49 -18.13 -8.68
CA ASP A 181 7.42 -17.39 -9.53
C ASP A 181 6.73 -16.72 -10.72
N GLU A 182 5.70 -17.36 -11.28
CA GLU A 182 4.95 -16.86 -12.44
C GLU A 182 4.30 -15.51 -12.16
N GLU A 183 3.88 -15.28 -10.91
CA GLU A 183 3.19 -14.05 -10.53
C GLU A 183 4.14 -12.84 -10.54
N PHE A 184 5.43 -13.07 -10.25
CA PHE A 184 6.45 -12.02 -10.33
C PHE A 184 6.72 -11.57 -11.77
N ALA A 185 6.32 -12.35 -12.78
CA ALA A 185 6.37 -11.89 -14.18
C ALA A 185 5.52 -10.63 -14.39
N HIS A 186 4.41 -10.46 -13.66
CA HIS A 186 3.58 -9.26 -13.74
C HIS A 186 4.29 -8.02 -13.19
N ILE A 187 5.17 -8.18 -12.18
CA ILE A 187 5.95 -7.08 -11.60
C ILE A 187 6.96 -6.52 -12.61
N LYS A 188 7.41 -7.31 -13.59
CA LYS A 188 8.27 -6.81 -14.68
C LYS A 188 7.64 -5.70 -15.51
N ASN A 189 6.31 -5.59 -15.52
CA ASN A 189 5.58 -4.54 -16.22
C ASN A 189 5.69 -3.17 -15.53
N LEU A 190 6.26 -3.11 -14.32
CA LEU A 190 6.46 -1.90 -13.54
C LEU A 190 7.80 -1.21 -13.87
N TYR A 191 8.01 -0.87 -15.14
CA TYR A 191 9.27 -0.28 -15.61
C TYR A 191 9.58 1.13 -15.06
N ASN A 192 8.61 1.77 -14.39
CA ASN A 192 8.80 3.05 -13.68
C ASN A 192 9.11 2.89 -12.19
N LEU A 193 9.16 1.66 -11.67
CA LEU A 193 9.34 1.40 -10.25
C LEU A 193 10.73 1.83 -9.79
N GLU A 194 10.74 2.72 -8.80
CA GLU A 194 11.95 3.24 -8.15
C GLU A 194 12.15 2.61 -6.77
N GLU A 195 11.08 2.12 -6.14
CA GLU A 195 11.12 1.47 -4.83
C GLU A 195 10.23 0.23 -4.80
N LEU A 196 10.84 -0.89 -4.41
CA LEU A 196 10.16 -2.16 -4.17
C LEU A 196 10.46 -2.64 -2.76
N ARG A 197 9.42 -2.86 -1.96
CA ARG A 197 9.51 -3.53 -0.67
C ARG A 197 8.64 -4.76 -0.69
N VAL A 198 9.22 -5.92 -0.44
CA VAL A 198 8.47 -7.18 -0.34
C VAL A 198 8.82 -7.86 0.97
N TRP A 199 7.79 -8.11 1.76
CA TRP A 199 7.83 -9.01 2.92
C TRP A 199 7.32 -10.38 2.48
N PHE A 200 8.23 -11.34 2.40
CA PHE A 200 7.90 -12.71 2.08
C PHE A 200 7.34 -13.44 3.31
N GLY A 201 6.59 -14.52 3.07
CA GLY A 201 6.01 -15.38 4.11
C GLY A 201 6.98 -16.35 4.76
N GLY A 202 8.29 -16.26 4.52
CA GLY A 202 9.25 -17.28 4.92
C GLY A 202 8.93 -18.62 4.25
N GLN A 203 8.66 -19.65 5.06
CA GLN A 203 8.32 -21.01 4.58
C GLN A 203 6.98 -21.08 3.87
N ASP A 204 6.07 -20.13 4.12
CA ASP A 204 4.77 -20.08 3.46
C ASP A 204 4.84 -19.42 2.08
N CYS A 205 6.02 -19.04 1.58
CA CYS A 205 6.19 -18.46 0.25
C CYS A 205 6.79 -19.48 -0.73
N ASN A 206 6.23 -19.60 -1.94
CA ASN A 206 6.68 -20.55 -2.96
C ASN A 206 7.64 -19.92 -3.98
N VAL A 207 8.14 -18.71 -3.72
CA VAL A 207 9.05 -18.01 -4.62
C VAL A 207 10.44 -18.60 -4.51
N THR A 208 10.95 -19.11 -5.62
CA THR A 208 12.27 -19.73 -5.69
C THR A 208 13.38 -18.69 -5.90
N PRO A 209 14.64 -19.02 -5.62
CA PRO A 209 15.78 -18.17 -5.97
C PRO A 209 15.82 -17.86 -7.46
N GLU A 210 15.48 -18.84 -8.30
CA GLU A 210 15.39 -18.71 -9.76
C GLU A 210 14.31 -17.70 -10.18
N GLY A 211 13.16 -17.71 -9.51
CA GLY A 211 12.09 -16.75 -9.71
C GLY A 211 12.52 -15.30 -9.44
N LEU A 212 13.19 -15.05 -8.31
CA LEU A 212 13.74 -13.72 -8.02
C LEU A 212 14.89 -13.34 -8.95
N ILE A 213 15.77 -14.27 -9.31
CA ILE A 213 16.81 -14.04 -10.32
C ILE A 213 16.16 -13.62 -11.65
N ALA A 214 15.11 -14.33 -12.07
CA ALA A 214 14.38 -13.99 -13.29
C ALA A 214 13.77 -12.59 -13.19
N LEU A 215 13.11 -12.25 -12.07
CA LEU A 215 12.53 -10.93 -11.80
C LEU A 215 13.56 -9.79 -11.97
N PHE A 216 14.75 -9.92 -11.37
CA PHE A 216 15.78 -8.88 -11.40
C PHE A 216 16.67 -8.90 -12.64
N THR A 217 16.56 -9.91 -13.51
CA THR A 217 17.34 -9.95 -14.75
C THR A 217 16.78 -8.98 -15.79
N LEU A 218 17.63 -8.06 -16.27
CA LEU A 218 17.28 -7.15 -17.37
C LEU A 218 17.30 -7.87 -18.73
N PRO A 219 16.42 -7.47 -19.67
CA PRO A 219 16.54 -7.93 -21.04
C PRO A 219 17.79 -7.34 -21.73
N GLN A 220 18.27 -8.02 -22.76
CA GLN A 220 19.39 -7.53 -23.57
C GLN A 220 19.02 -6.30 -24.42
N LYS A 221 17.74 -6.20 -24.81
CA LYS A 221 17.22 -5.12 -25.64
C LYS A 221 16.47 -4.11 -24.74
N GLU A 222 16.82 -2.83 -24.89
CA GLU A 222 16.20 -1.70 -24.19
C GLU A 222 16.09 -1.91 -22.66
N PRO A 223 17.19 -2.27 -21.97
CA PRO A 223 17.19 -2.47 -20.52
C PRO A 223 16.68 -1.24 -19.77
N GLU A 224 16.94 -0.03 -20.27
CA GLU A 224 16.51 1.24 -19.67
C GLU A 224 14.99 1.47 -19.65
N LYS A 225 14.25 0.68 -20.45
CA LYS A 225 12.78 0.70 -20.52
C LYS A 225 12.14 -0.46 -19.75
N SER A 226 12.92 -1.20 -18.98
CA SER A 226 12.49 -2.42 -18.30
C SER A 226 12.74 -2.35 -16.80
N PHE A 227 11.89 -3.01 -16.01
CA PHE A 227 12.23 -3.32 -14.62
C PHE A 227 13.43 -4.32 -14.59
N PRO A 228 14.40 -4.20 -13.66
CA PRO A 228 14.50 -3.25 -12.54
C PRO A 228 15.35 -1.99 -12.80
N TYR A 229 15.54 -1.53 -14.04
CA TYR A 229 16.56 -0.52 -14.35
C TYR A 229 16.47 0.76 -13.52
N LYS A 230 15.25 1.25 -13.24
CA LYS A 230 15.01 2.48 -12.46
C LYS A 230 14.99 2.27 -10.94
N LEU A 231 15.12 1.03 -10.47
CA LEU A 231 15.03 0.68 -9.05
C LEU A 231 16.19 1.35 -8.28
N LYS A 232 15.83 2.12 -7.25
CA LYS A 232 16.74 2.83 -6.34
C LYS A 232 16.71 2.25 -4.95
N HIS A 233 15.57 1.74 -4.52
CA HIS A 233 15.35 1.26 -3.16
C HIS A 233 14.74 -0.14 -3.22
N LEU A 234 15.43 -1.12 -2.66
CA LEU A 234 14.96 -2.50 -2.60
C LEU A 234 14.94 -2.96 -1.15
N VAL A 235 13.82 -3.52 -0.70
CA VAL A 235 13.72 -4.26 0.55
C VAL A 235 13.23 -5.67 0.26
N ILE A 236 14.05 -6.66 0.63
CA ILE A 236 13.70 -8.08 0.60
C ILE A 236 13.70 -8.55 2.05
N SER A 237 12.51 -8.81 2.59
CA SER A 237 12.32 -9.17 3.99
C SER A 237 11.74 -10.57 4.13
N ASN A 238 12.19 -11.33 5.11
CA ASN A 238 11.67 -12.67 5.42
C ASN A 238 11.70 -13.67 4.25
N TYR A 239 12.73 -13.59 3.42
CA TYR A 239 12.95 -14.49 2.29
C TYR A 239 13.88 -15.64 2.67
N LEU A 240 13.40 -16.89 2.57
CA LEU A 240 14.08 -18.06 3.13
C LEU A 240 15.37 -18.45 2.38
N GLU A 241 15.37 -18.31 1.05
CA GLU A 241 16.36 -18.96 0.18
C GLU A 241 17.34 -17.95 -0.47
N ALA A 242 17.78 -16.93 0.27
CA ALA A 242 18.67 -15.91 -0.28
C ALA A 242 20.05 -16.50 -0.70
N THR A 243 20.36 -16.46 -2.00
CA THR A 243 21.62 -17.00 -2.56
C THR A 243 22.58 -15.89 -3.02
N ILE A 244 23.87 -16.21 -3.11
CA ILE A 244 24.88 -15.29 -3.68
C ILE A 244 24.55 -14.93 -5.13
N ASP A 245 24.01 -15.87 -5.91
CA ASP A 245 23.68 -15.65 -7.31
C ASP A 245 22.55 -14.63 -7.48
N LEU A 246 21.56 -14.64 -6.59
CA LEU A 246 20.52 -13.59 -6.53
C LEU A 246 21.15 -12.20 -6.35
N PHE A 247 22.02 -12.03 -5.36
CA PHE A 247 22.66 -10.73 -5.11
C PHE A 247 23.60 -10.31 -6.24
N ARG A 248 24.28 -11.25 -6.89
CA ARG A 248 25.08 -10.96 -8.09
C ARG A 248 24.23 -10.45 -9.25
N VAL A 249 23.03 -11.01 -9.42
CA VAL A 249 22.08 -10.54 -10.43
C VAL A 249 21.55 -9.15 -10.08
N ILE A 250 21.19 -8.91 -8.80
CA ILE A 250 20.75 -7.59 -8.34
C ILE A 250 21.83 -6.53 -8.58
N ASP A 251 23.06 -6.77 -8.15
CA ASP A 251 24.20 -5.86 -8.33
C ASP A 251 24.41 -5.50 -9.81
N ARG A 252 24.39 -6.52 -10.68
CA ARG A 252 24.63 -6.35 -12.11
C ARG A 252 23.48 -5.65 -12.84
N ASN A 253 22.22 -5.86 -12.42
CA ASN A 253 21.04 -5.46 -13.19
C ASN A 253 20.25 -4.30 -12.58
N CYS A 254 20.61 -3.82 -11.40
CA CYS A 254 19.99 -2.65 -10.77
C CYS A 254 20.98 -1.47 -10.73
N PRO A 255 21.33 -0.85 -11.89
CA PRO A 255 22.40 0.14 -11.97
C PRO A 255 22.13 1.42 -11.18
N ASN A 256 20.87 1.67 -10.81
CA ASN A 256 20.45 2.84 -10.03
C ASN A 256 20.22 2.54 -8.55
N LEU A 257 20.50 1.32 -8.08
CA LEU A 257 20.24 0.91 -6.71
C LEU A 257 21.10 1.72 -5.74
N LYS A 258 20.45 2.32 -4.74
CA LYS A 258 21.08 3.14 -3.69
C LYS A 258 20.96 2.51 -2.31
N THR A 259 19.89 1.78 -2.06
CA THR A 259 19.66 1.12 -0.77
C THR A 259 19.18 -0.30 -0.97
N LEU A 260 19.82 -1.24 -0.29
CA LEU A 260 19.40 -2.62 -0.17
C LEU A 260 19.08 -2.90 1.30
N GLY A 261 17.79 -3.02 1.60
CA GLY A 261 17.28 -3.37 2.92
C GLY A 261 17.06 -4.87 3.03
N LEU A 262 17.79 -5.50 3.96
CA LEU A 262 17.67 -6.92 4.26
C LEU A 262 17.42 -7.05 5.77
N PRO A 263 16.21 -6.76 6.25
CA PRO A 263 15.91 -6.86 7.67
C PRO A 263 16.19 -8.30 8.14
N PHE A 264 17.10 -8.40 9.11
CA PHE A 264 17.52 -9.68 9.68
C PHE A 264 16.31 -10.37 10.32
N ASN A 265 16.15 -11.67 10.05
CA ASN A 265 15.24 -12.50 10.80
C ASN A 265 15.76 -13.94 10.87
N ASP A 266 15.12 -14.75 11.71
CA ASP A 266 15.51 -16.14 11.96
C ASP A 266 15.43 -17.03 10.70
N TYR A 267 14.78 -16.55 9.64
CA TYR A 267 14.54 -17.25 8.37
C TYR A 267 15.44 -16.79 7.23
N LEU A 268 16.26 -15.76 7.40
CA LEU A 268 17.31 -15.37 6.46
C LEU A 268 18.64 -15.92 7.00
N PRO A 269 18.93 -17.23 6.85
CA PRO A 269 20.28 -17.71 7.04
C PRO A 269 21.08 -17.10 5.91
N PHE A 270 21.71 -15.96 6.17
CA PHE A 270 22.79 -15.51 5.31
C PHE A 270 23.88 -16.58 5.38
N ASN A 271 23.84 -17.53 4.44
CA ASN A 271 24.92 -18.49 4.27
C ASN A 271 26.23 -17.70 4.25
N ASP A 272 27.30 -18.28 4.82
CA ASP A 272 28.54 -17.58 5.17
C ASP A 272 29.13 -16.69 4.05
N GLY A 273 28.79 -16.92 2.77
CA GLY A 273 29.21 -16.10 1.64
C GLY A 273 28.32 -14.92 1.24
N VAL A 274 27.06 -14.83 1.67
CA VAL A 274 26.13 -13.76 1.24
C VAL A 274 26.51 -12.41 1.86
N MET A 275 26.71 -12.34 3.17
CA MET A 275 27.09 -11.09 3.83
C MET A 275 28.46 -10.57 3.34
N PRO A 276 29.50 -11.40 3.22
CA PRO A 276 30.76 -10.96 2.59
C PRO A 276 30.58 -10.46 1.15
N PHE A 277 29.72 -11.11 0.35
CA PHE A 277 29.41 -10.64 -1.00
C PHE A 277 28.77 -9.25 -0.97
N ILE A 278 27.77 -9.03 -0.11
CA ILE A 278 27.09 -7.74 0.01
C ILE A 278 28.08 -6.64 0.40
N VAL A 279 28.87 -6.86 1.45
CA VAL A 279 29.85 -5.88 1.96
C VAL A 279 30.92 -5.54 0.92
N SER A 280 31.28 -6.48 0.04
CA SER A 280 32.31 -6.25 -0.97
C SER A 280 31.81 -5.55 -2.22
N ASN A 281 30.54 -5.73 -2.61
CA ASN A 281 30.00 -5.25 -3.89
C ASN A 281 29.04 -4.06 -3.76
N PHE A 282 28.23 -3.97 -2.71
CA PHE A 282 27.26 -2.89 -2.51
C PHE A 282 27.82 -1.80 -1.58
N LYS A 283 28.68 -0.92 -2.12
CA LYS A 283 29.31 0.20 -1.39
C LYS A 283 28.66 1.56 -1.65
#